data_AF-A0A6I1F0H2-F1
#
_entry.id   AF-A0A6I1F0H2-F1
#
_cell.length_a   1.000
_cell.length_b   1.000
_cell.length_c   1.000
_cell.angle_alpha   90.00
_cell.angle_beta   90.00
_cell.angle_gamma   90.00
#
_symmetry.space_group_name_H-M   'P 1'
#
loop_
_entity.id
_entity.type
_entity.pdbx_description
1 polymer ?
#
loop_
_entity_poly.entity_id
_entity_poly.type
_entity_poly.pdbx_seq_one_letter_code
_entity_poly.pdbx_strand_id
1 'polypeptide(L)'
;MLNIIEDSVRFPEALEKGRTITRTYRTYPYRVYQASCALRGIDYGFSDQEGQFFRTTIETSAQITSPYEVKVNITFGFRSREFDKRTDATIKYALFMQYQ
;
A
#
# COMPACT_ATOMS: atom_id res chain seq x y z
N MET A 1 -5.41 -21.38 -9.91
CA MET A 1 -6.43 -20.33 -10.28
C MET A 1 -5.89 -18.97 -9.85
N LEU A 2 -6.02 -17.92 -10.70
CA LEU A 2 -5.62 -16.55 -10.34
C LEU A 2 -6.78 -15.82 -9.66
N ASN A 3 -6.54 -15.22 -8.51
CA ASN A 3 -7.47 -14.34 -7.81
C ASN A 3 -6.87 -12.95 -7.68
N ILE A 4 -7.72 -11.93 -7.87
CA ILE A 4 -7.35 -10.52 -7.84
C ILE A 4 -8.18 -9.86 -6.76
N ILE A 5 -7.51 -9.31 -5.74
CA ILE A 5 -8.15 -8.50 -4.69
C ILE A 5 -7.75 -7.05 -4.91
N GLU A 6 -8.74 -6.19 -5.06
CA GLU A 6 -8.54 -4.75 -5.08
C GLU A 6 -8.78 -4.19 -3.67
N ASP A 7 -7.82 -3.46 -3.13
CA ASP A 7 -7.93 -2.88 -1.80
C ASP A 7 -7.33 -1.47 -1.77
N SER A 8 -7.67 -0.73 -0.72
CA SER A 8 -7.16 0.62 -0.48
C SER A 8 -6.77 0.80 0.97
N VAL A 9 -5.67 1.52 1.17
CA VAL A 9 -5.18 1.88 2.50
C VAL A 9 -5.11 3.38 2.60
N ARG A 10 -5.90 3.91 3.56
CA ARG A 10 -5.84 5.31 3.95
C ARG A 10 -4.76 5.49 5.01
N PHE A 11 -3.82 6.38 4.73
CA PHE A 11 -2.91 6.94 5.70
C PHE A 11 -3.57 8.18 6.33
N PRO A 12 -3.61 8.29 7.67
CA PRO A 12 -4.28 9.40 8.36
C PRO A 12 -3.56 10.74 8.15
N GLU A 13 -4.30 11.85 8.29
CA GLU A 13 -3.96 13.27 8.01
C GLU A 13 -2.73 13.87 8.73
N ALA A 14 -1.89 13.08 9.39
CA ALA A 14 -0.76 13.61 10.16
C ALA A 14 0.49 12.74 10.02
N LEU A 15 0.80 12.32 8.79
CA LEU A 15 2.08 11.69 8.55
C LEU A 15 3.18 12.74 8.47
N GLU A 16 3.92 12.91 9.56
CA GLU A 16 5.15 13.73 9.61
C GLU A 16 6.34 13.01 8.95
N LYS A 17 6.25 11.67 8.81
CA LYS A 17 7.33 10.80 8.31
C LYS A 17 6.77 9.65 7.50
N GLY A 18 7.67 9.01 6.75
CA GLY A 18 7.34 7.80 6.01
C GLY A 18 6.75 6.73 6.92
N ARG A 19 5.67 6.09 6.48
CA ARG A 19 4.92 5.09 7.25
C ARG A 19 4.66 3.86 6.40
N THR A 20 4.74 2.70 7.04
CA THR A 20 4.34 1.43 6.45
C THR A 20 3.07 0.93 7.12
N ILE A 21 2.08 0.56 6.33
CA ILE A 21 0.88 -0.15 6.76
C ILE A 21 0.94 -1.56 6.21
N THR A 22 0.66 -2.53 7.09
CA THR A 22 0.59 -3.93 6.73
C THR A 22 -0.87 -4.39 6.69
N ARG A 23 -1.22 -5.13 5.65
CA ARG A 23 -2.48 -5.87 5.53
C ARG A 23 -2.19 -7.36 5.43
N THR A 24 -3.01 -8.16 6.10
CA THR A 24 -2.90 -9.63 6.09
C THR A 24 -4.18 -10.22 5.52
N TYR A 25 -4.02 -11.12 4.56
CA TYR A 25 -5.11 -11.83 3.89
C TYR A 25 -5.05 -13.31 4.24
N ARG A 26 -6.13 -13.81 4.82
CA ARG A 26 -6.32 -15.25 5.07
C ARG A 26 -7.02 -15.87 3.88
N THR A 27 -6.46 -16.95 3.37
CA THR A 27 -6.91 -17.59 2.11
C THR A 27 -7.40 -19.02 2.30
N TYR A 28 -7.44 -19.52 3.54
CA TYR A 28 -7.99 -20.84 3.86
C TYR A 28 -9.41 -21.02 3.26
N PRO A 29 -9.70 -22.16 2.60
CA PRO A 29 -8.90 -23.38 2.53
C PRO A 29 -7.89 -23.45 1.36
N TYR A 30 -7.72 -22.40 0.57
CA TYR A 30 -6.90 -22.40 -0.64
C TYR A 30 -5.42 -22.13 -0.32
N ARG A 31 -4.53 -22.94 -0.89
CA ARG A 31 -3.07 -22.78 -0.72
C ARG A 31 -2.51 -21.83 -1.75
N VAL A 32 -1.84 -20.77 -1.31
CA VAL A 32 -1.16 -19.79 -2.16
C VAL A 32 0.30 -20.22 -2.34
N TYR A 33 0.75 -20.31 -3.59
CA TYR A 33 2.17 -20.56 -3.91
C TYR A 33 2.87 -19.34 -4.52
N GLN A 34 2.10 -18.42 -5.12
CA GLN A 34 2.62 -17.17 -5.66
C GLN A 34 1.69 -16.02 -5.31
N ALA A 35 2.28 -14.92 -4.83
CA ALA A 35 1.58 -13.67 -4.56
C ALA A 35 2.41 -12.50 -5.08
N SER A 36 1.76 -11.53 -5.71
CA SER A 36 2.36 -10.26 -6.11
C SER A 36 1.38 -9.12 -5.90
N CYS A 37 1.89 -7.90 -5.71
CA CYS A 37 1.04 -6.72 -5.60
C CYS A 37 1.48 -5.65 -6.59
N ALA A 38 0.53 -4.90 -7.11
CA ALA A 38 0.79 -3.74 -7.96
C ALA A 38 0.02 -2.52 -7.47
N LEU A 39 0.66 -1.36 -7.57
CA LEU A 39 0.02 -0.07 -7.36
C LEU A 39 -0.98 0.19 -8.49
N ARG A 40 -2.21 0.55 -8.14
CA ARG A 40 -3.27 0.89 -9.11
C ARG A 40 -3.52 2.38 -9.20
N GLY A 41 -3.37 3.09 -8.09
CA GLY A 41 -3.60 4.52 -8.07
C GLY A 41 -3.36 5.09 -6.69
N ILE A 42 -3.15 6.39 -6.65
CA ILE A 42 -2.97 7.09 -5.40
C ILE A 42 -3.85 8.32 -5.43
N ASP A 43 -4.57 8.51 -4.33
CA ASP A 43 -5.38 9.69 -4.09
C ASP A 43 -4.72 10.48 -2.96
N TYR A 44 -4.47 11.76 -3.22
CA TYR A 44 -3.76 12.66 -2.32
C TYR A 44 -4.60 13.89 -2.07
N GLY A 45 -4.87 14.17 -0.79
CA GLY A 45 -5.43 15.44 -0.36
C GLY A 45 -4.30 16.35 0.13
N PHE A 46 -4.21 17.55 -0.46
CA PHE A 46 -3.54 18.66 0.20
C PHE A 46 -4.61 19.47 0.91
N SER A 47 -4.48 19.65 2.22
CA SER A 47 -5.36 20.56 2.97
C SER A 47 -5.12 22.02 2.60
N ASP A 48 -3.94 22.34 2.05
CA ASP A 48 -3.48 23.72 1.86
C ASP A 48 -3.28 24.07 0.38
N GLN A 49 -3.66 25.29 -0.01
CA GLN A 49 -3.68 25.84 -1.38
C GLN A 49 -2.33 25.90 -2.14
N GLU A 50 -1.22 25.38 -1.60
CA GLU A 50 0.10 25.47 -2.24
C GLU A 50 0.85 24.15 -2.30
N GLY A 51 1.07 23.66 -3.54
CA GLY A 51 2.28 22.93 -3.94
C GLY A 51 2.06 21.63 -4.72
N GLN A 52 2.08 21.69 -6.05
CA GLN A 52 2.04 20.53 -6.98
C GLN A 52 3.34 19.69 -7.04
N PHE A 53 4.36 19.97 -6.22
CA PHE A 53 5.70 19.39 -6.39
C PHE A 53 6.31 18.87 -5.09
N PHE A 54 5.85 17.70 -4.65
CA PHE A 54 6.52 16.90 -3.62
C PHE A 54 6.93 15.55 -4.23
N ARG A 55 8.14 15.08 -3.91
CA ARG A 55 8.58 13.72 -4.27
C ARG A 55 8.26 12.80 -3.10
N THR A 56 7.35 11.86 -3.33
CA THR A 56 7.06 10.75 -2.41
C THR A 56 7.48 9.44 -3.05
N THR A 57 7.96 8.50 -2.23
CA THR A 57 8.21 7.13 -2.65
C THR A 57 7.08 6.27 -2.11
N ILE A 58 6.43 5.52 -3.00
CA ILE A 58 5.52 4.47 -2.59
C ILE A 58 6.12 3.14 -2.96
N GLU A 59 6.11 2.25 -1.99
CA GLU A 59 6.57 0.89 -2.17
C GLU A 59 5.47 -0.07 -1.70
N THR A 60 5.18 -1.07 -2.52
CA THR A 60 4.27 -2.16 -2.18
C THR A 60 5.00 -3.47 -2.32
N SER A 61 4.98 -4.30 -1.28
CA SER A 61 5.52 -5.66 -1.32
C SER A 61 4.48 -6.66 -0.83
N ALA A 62 4.45 -7.83 -1.45
CA ALA A 62 3.63 -8.96 -1.03
C ALA A 62 4.55 -10.10 -0.59
N GLN A 63 4.22 -10.75 0.53
CA GLN A 63 4.96 -11.86 1.09
C GLN A 63 3.99 -12.94 1.55
N ILE A 64 4.25 -14.19 1.16
CA ILE A 64 3.51 -15.35 1.68
C ILE A 64 4.12 -15.69 3.05
N THR A 65 3.36 -15.49 4.13
CA THR A 65 3.81 -15.80 5.51
C THR A 65 3.56 -17.25 5.85
N SER A 66 2.48 -17.83 5.30
CA SER A 66 2.19 -19.26 5.36
C SER A 66 1.41 -19.67 4.11
N PRO A 67 1.24 -20.98 3.81
CA PRO A 67 0.47 -21.41 2.64
C PRO A 67 -0.95 -20.87 2.58
N TYR A 68 -1.52 -20.39 3.69
CA TYR A 68 -2.88 -19.85 3.77
C TYR A 68 -2.91 -18.37 4.17
N GLU A 69 -1.76 -17.70 4.22
CA GLU A 69 -1.67 -16.31 4.67
C GLU A 69 -0.69 -15.51 3.83
N VAL A 70 -1.17 -14.38 3.32
CA VAL A 70 -0.40 -13.44 2.52
C VAL A 70 -0.41 -12.08 3.20
N LYS A 71 0.78 -11.51 3.37
CA LYS A 71 1.01 -10.20 3.94
C LYS A 71 1.35 -9.22 2.83
N VAL A 72 0.69 -8.07 2.79
CA VAL A 72 1.00 -6.94 1.91
C VAL A 72 1.48 -5.79 2.77
N ASN A 73 2.66 -5.26 2.45
CA ASN A 73 3.18 -4.05 3.06
C ASN A 73 3.08 -2.91 2.06
N ILE A 74 2.46 -1.81 2.48
CA ILE A 74 2.39 -0.58 1.72
C ILE A 74 3.16 0.47 2.50
N THR A 75 4.26 0.94 1.95
CA THR A 75 5.08 2.02 2.50
C THR A 75 4.82 3.29 1.72
N PHE A 76 4.46 4.35 2.43
CA PHE A 76 4.38 5.70 1.91
C PHE A 76 5.49 6.52 2.56
N GLY A 77 6.48 6.95 1.78
CA GLY A 77 7.68 7.63 2.28
C GLY A 77 7.86 9.03 1.72
N PHE A 78 8.03 10.04 2.58
CA PHE A 78 8.40 11.39 2.16
C PHE A 78 9.90 11.47 1.85
N ARG A 79 10.26 12.00 0.67
CA ARG A 79 11.67 12.23 0.29
C ARG A 79 12.14 13.66 0.54
N SER A 80 11.24 14.61 0.73
CA SER A 80 11.64 16.01 0.96
C SER A 80 11.91 16.25 2.44
N ARG A 81 13.15 16.61 2.80
CA ARG A 81 13.54 17.02 4.15
C ARG A 81 12.85 18.30 4.63
N GLU A 82 12.33 19.09 3.70
CA GLU A 82 11.74 20.42 3.96
C GLU A 82 10.21 20.40 3.89
N PHE A 83 9.59 19.27 3.55
CA PHE A 83 8.15 19.16 3.42
C PHE A 83 7.57 18.36 4.59
N ASP A 84 7.34 19.07 5.69
CA ASP A 84 6.65 18.57 6.89
C ASP A 84 5.18 19.06 6.89
N LYS A 85 4.51 18.93 5.74
CA LYS A 85 3.09 19.27 5.62
C LYS A 85 2.24 18.02 5.84
N ARG A 86 1.21 18.18 6.67
CA ARG A 86 0.17 17.18 6.88
C ARG A 86 -0.46 16.82 5.54
N THR A 87 -0.33 15.56 5.17
CA THR A 87 -0.86 15.02 3.92
C THR A 87 -1.62 13.75 4.27
N ASP A 88 -2.84 13.62 3.76
CA ASP A 88 -3.53 12.34 3.70
C ASP A 88 -3.31 11.68 2.34
N ALA A 89 -3.13 10.37 2.38
CA ALA A 89 -2.89 9.58 1.19
C ALA A 89 -3.75 8.33 1.25
N THR A 90 -4.49 8.06 0.18
CA THR A 90 -5.16 6.78 -0.01
C THR A 90 -4.48 6.04 -1.14
N ILE A 91 -3.81 4.95 -0.81
CA ILE A 91 -3.08 4.12 -1.78
C ILE A 91 -3.96 2.96 -2.17
N LYS A 92 -4.27 2.85 -3.46
CA LYS A 92 -5.04 1.76 -4.05
C LYS A 92 -4.06 0.76 -4.68
N TYR A 93 -4.22 -0.51 -4.35
CA TYR A 93 -3.39 -1.58 -4.91
C TYR A 93 -4.24 -2.79 -5.30
N ALA A 94 -3.69 -3.61 -6.19
CA ALA A 94 -4.19 -4.94 -6.48
C ALA A 94 -3.22 -5.98 -5.92
N LEU A 95 -3.78 -6.99 -5.25
CA LEU A 95 -3.10 -8.19 -4.84
C LEU A 95 -3.49 -9.32 -5.80
N PHE A 96 -2.49 -9.92 -6.43
CA PHE A 96 -2.61 -11.08 -7.30
C PHE A 96 -2.16 -12.31 -6.51
N MET A 97 -3.02 -13.32 -6.41
CA MET A 97 -2.70 -14.58 -5.76
C MET A 97 -2.95 -15.73 -6.72
N GLN A 98 -1.98 -16.64 -6.81
CA GLN A 98 -2.15 -17.89 -7.51
C GLN A 98 -2.32 -19.03 -6.50
N TYR A 99 -3.46 -19.71 -6.61
CA TYR A 99 -3.80 -20.87 -5.82
C TYR A 99 -3.40 -22.15 -6.54
N GLN A 100 -2.91 -23.11 -5.76
CA GLN A 100 -2.68 -24.49 -6.17
C GLN A 100 -3.99 -25.26 -6.27
#